data_AF-A0A6H0KTY3-F1
#
_entry.id   AF-A0A6H0KTY3-F1
#
_cell.length_a   1.000
_cell.length_b   1.000
_cell.length_c   1.000
_cell.angle_alpha   90.00
_cell.angle_beta   90.00
_cell.angle_gamma   90.00
#
_symmetry.space_group_name_H-M   'P 1'
#
loop_
_entity.id
_entity.type
_entity.pdbx_description
1 polymer ?
#
loop_
_entity_poly.entity_id
_entity_poly.type
_entity_poly.pdbx_seq_one_letter_code
_entity_poly.pdbx_strand_id
1 'polypeptide(L)'
;MERKLTIRNFGAITSADIVLKDLNIFIGEQGAGKSTVAKLITLFENYENQPSEKESDSLMTKFAEFNIISYFNPDSYINYTSGKGSITYEEGSFRFNLLTNPVNHNLYIPAERFFISTFSRSIATLVLAKAPIPLTLLEFASLYEKAKNQFANYQIPIFNMIFQVRETSENLVLIDHDKVIPFKDASSGIQSVIPLLMVIDYITKEQPNTHFVIEEPELNLFPETQVNLLHHMVDKCRQLTVTTHSPYLLSALNNMIEAGNILKLHPEKEEEIAAVIPKECWVDFDRITAYKIENGTIVSILDEEFAIIVADQIDATSDEQSRIFSALLDLE
;
A
#
# COMPACT_ATOMS: atom_id res chain seq x y z
N MET A 1 -12.27 18.64 9.01
CA MET A 1 -13.13 17.45 8.78
C MET A 1 -12.21 16.26 8.67
N GLU A 2 -12.52 15.19 9.40
CA GLU A 2 -11.80 13.91 9.36
C GLU A 2 -11.97 13.25 7.98
N ARG A 3 -10.96 12.50 7.51
CA ARG A 3 -11.10 11.65 6.31
C ARG A 3 -11.76 10.36 6.72
N LYS A 4 -12.90 10.03 6.11
CA LYS A 4 -13.71 8.89 6.51
C LYS A 4 -14.39 8.23 5.31
N LEU A 5 -14.30 6.90 5.24
CA LEU A 5 -14.91 6.05 4.24
C LEU A 5 -15.92 5.11 4.92
N THR A 6 -17.19 5.21 4.53
CA THR A 6 -18.27 4.33 4.94
C THR A 6 -18.71 3.48 3.75
N ILE A 7 -18.84 2.17 3.95
CA ILE A 7 -19.22 1.22 2.90
C ILE A 7 -20.36 0.34 3.43
N ARG A 8 -21.35 0.06 2.59
CA ARG A 8 -22.37 -0.95 2.83
C ARG A 8 -22.65 -1.71 1.54
N ASN A 9 -22.64 -3.03 1.66
CA ASN A 9 -22.91 -4.00 0.59
C ASN A 9 -22.20 -3.69 -0.74
N PHE A 10 -20.87 -3.66 -0.75
CA PHE A 10 -20.06 -3.43 -1.95
C PHE A 10 -18.92 -4.45 -2.05
N GLY A 11 -18.97 -5.31 -3.07
CA GLY A 11 -18.03 -6.42 -3.24
C GLY A 11 -18.04 -7.36 -2.04
N ALA A 12 -16.85 -7.64 -1.48
CA ALA A 12 -16.71 -8.45 -0.28
C ALA A 12 -17.10 -7.72 1.02
N ILE A 13 -17.32 -6.41 0.99
CA ILE A 13 -17.60 -5.59 2.17
C ILE A 13 -19.11 -5.48 2.40
N THR A 14 -19.60 -6.06 3.49
CA THR A 14 -20.98 -5.95 3.95
C THR A 14 -21.21 -4.61 4.67
N SER A 15 -20.32 -4.23 5.59
CA SER A 15 -20.39 -2.96 6.31
C SER A 15 -19.01 -2.52 6.80
N ALA A 16 -18.66 -1.26 6.58
CA ALA A 16 -17.43 -0.67 7.10
C ALA A 16 -17.62 0.80 7.45
N ASP A 17 -16.97 1.23 8.52
CA ASP A 17 -16.81 2.62 8.92
C ASP A 17 -15.32 2.83 9.24
N ILE A 18 -14.63 3.53 8.34
CA ILE A 18 -13.16 3.62 8.31
C ILE A 18 -12.75 5.07 8.44
N VAL A 19 -12.08 5.42 9.52
CA VAL A 19 -11.32 6.66 9.62
C VAL A 19 -9.96 6.48 8.95
N LEU A 20 -9.52 7.48 8.19
CA LEU A 20 -8.22 7.50 7.50
C LEU A 20 -7.32 8.59 8.07
N LYS A 21 -6.10 8.21 8.41
CA LYS A 21 -5.00 9.07 8.86
C LYS A 21 -3.82 9.00 7.88
N ASP A 22 -2.66 9.49 8.30
CA ASP A 22 -1.50 9.59 7.43
C ASP A 22 -0.93 8.20 7.08
N LEU A 23 -0.92 7.28 8.04
CA LEU A 23 -0.54 5.89 7.82
C LEU A 23 -1.75 4.97 8.08
N ASN A 24 -2.21 4.25 7.07
CA ASN A 24 -3.35 3.35 7.17
C ASN A 24 -2.95 1.93 6.82
N ILE A 25 -3.19 0.99 7.71
CA ILE A 25 -2.86 -0.42 7.51
C ILE A 25 -4.15 -1.24 7.44
N PHE A 26 -4.29 -2.06 6.40
CA PHE A 26 -5.40 -2.99 6.25
C PHE A 26 -4.88 -4.43 6.17
N ILE A 27 -5.34 -5.27 7.10
CA ILE A 27 -5.04 -6.70 7.14
C ILE A 27 -6.33 -7.52 6.97
N GLY A 28 -6.20 -8.83 6.85
CA GLY A 28 -7.33 -9.76 6.70
C GLY A 28 -7.05 -10.82 5.65
N GLU A 29 -7.86 -11.87 5.58
CA GLU A 29 -7.65 -13.00 4.68
C GLU A 29 -7.72 -12.63 3.18
N GLN A 30 -7.26 -13.55 2.33
CA GLN A 30 -7.27 -13.33 0.89
C GLN A 30 -8.73 -13.24 0.41
N GLY A 31 -9.03 -12.24 -0.41
CA GLY A 31 -10.40 -11.98 -0.87
C GLY A 31 -11.32 -11.28 0.16
N ALA A 32 -10.84 -10.94 1.35
CA ALA A 32 -11.66 -10.28 2.39
C ALA A 32 -12.14 -8.85 2.00
N GLY A 33 -11.53 -8.22 0.98
CA GLY A 33 -11.89 -6.88 0.52
C GLY A 33 -10.86 -5.78 0.76
N LYS A 34 -9.62 -6.13 1.14
CA LYS A 34 -8.50 -5.17 1.30
C LYS A 34 -8.28 -4.31 0.06
N SER A 35 -8.18 -4.95 -1.10
CA SER A 35 -8.02 -4.24 -2.38
C SER A 35 -9.24 -3.38 -2.71
N THR A 36 -10.45 -3.81 -2.33
CA THR A 36 -11.66 -2.98 -2.50
C THR A 36 -11.52 -1.66 -1.76
N VAL A 37 -11.08 -1.69 -0.50
CA VAL A 37 -10.87 -0.49 0.32
C VAL A 37 -9.77 0.39 -0.28
N ALA A 38 -8.61 -0.19 -0.61
CA ALA A 38 -7.48 0.54 -1.21
C ALA A 38 -7.88 1.29 -2.50
N LYS A 39 -8.63 0.61 -3.38
CA LYS A 39 -9.11 1.20 -4.64
C LYS A 39 -10.15 2.30 -4.39
N LEU A 40 -11.08 2.12 -3.46
CA LEU A 40 -12.06 3.16 -3.10
C LEU A 40 -11.38 4.42 -2.54
N ILE A 41 -10.39 4.26 -1.65
CA ILE A 41 -9.58 5.38 -1.14
C ILE A 41 -8.95 6.15 -2.30
N THR A 42 -8.28 5.43 -3.20
CA THR A 42 -7.62 6.01 -4.37
C THR A 42 -8.61 6.77 -5.26
N LEU A 43 -9.74 6.14 -5.60
CA LEU A 43 -10.75 6.69 -6.49
C LEU A 43 -11.34 8.00 -5.97
N PHE A 44 -11.70 8.04 -4.69
CA PHE A 44 -12.33 9.22 -4.11
C PHE A 44 -11.36 10.34 -3.79
N GLU A 45 -10.12 10.03 -3.40
CA GLU A 45 -9.13 11.07 -3.14
C GLU A 45 -8.55 11.69 -4.44
N ASN A 46 -8.54 10.95 -5.56
CA ASN A 46 -8.17 11.44 -6.90
C ASN A 46 -9.32 12.12 -7.65
N TYR A 47 -10.45 12.37 -6.97
CA TYR A 47 -11.57 13.04 -7.60
C TYR A 47 -11.40 14.56 -7.54
N GLU A 48 -11.27 15.20 -8.71
CA GLU A 48 -10.81 16.60 -8.83
C GLU A 48 -11.87 17.60 -9.34
N ASN A 49 -13.07 17.14 -9.75
CA ASN A 49 -13.96 17.96 -10.58
C ASN A 49 -15.12 18.68 -9.83
N GLN A 50 -15.63 19.73 -10.48
CA GLN A 50 -16.79 20.52 -10.05
C GLN A 50 -18.12 19.84 -10.44
N PRO A 51 -19.09 19.72 -9.53
CA PRO A 51 -20.30 18.91 -9.69
C PRO A 51 -21.06 19.17 -11.01
N SER A 52 -21.08 18.18 -11.91
CA SER A 52 -21.92 18.17 -13.12
C SER A 52 -22.45 16.75 -13.45
N GLU A 53 -23.64 16.64 -14.06
CA GLU A 53 -24.28 15.34 -14.35
C GLU A 53 -23.46 14.40 -15.25
N LYS A 54 -22.50 14.91 -16.04
CA LYS A 54 -21.55 14.10 -16.83
C LYS A 54 -20.53 13.33 -15.97
N GLU A 55 -20.54 13.52 -14.65
CA GLU A 55 -19.53 13.01 -13.75
C GLU A 55 -19.85 11.67 -13.10
N SER A 56 -21.12 11.33 -12.94
CA SER A 56 -21.49 10.00 -12.47
C SER A 56 -20.98 8.95 -13.45
N ASP A 57 -21.11 9.19 -14.76
CA ASP A 57 -20.57 8.32 -15.80
C ASP A 57 -19.03 8.29 -15.80
N SER A 58 -18.39 9.42 -15.49
CA SER A 58 -16.92 9.50 -15.36
C SER A 58 -16.41 8.68 -14.18
N LEU A 59 -17.05 8.77 -13.02
CA LEU A 59 -16.65 7.98 -11.85
C LEU A 59 -16.95 6.50 -12.06
N MET A 60 -18.10 6.14 -12.65
CA MET A 60 -18.40 4.75 -13.03
C MET A 60 -17.36 4.18 -14.01
N THR A 61 -16.86 4.99 -14.94
CA THR A 61 -15.75 4.59 -15.84
C THR A 61 -14.48 4.28 -15.04
N LYS A 62 -14.12 5.12 -14.05
CA LYS A 62 -12.98 4.84 -13.17
C LYS A 62 -13.18 3.55 -12.35
N PHE A 63 -14.38 3.27 -11.85
CA PHE A 63 -14.66 1.99 -11.17
C PHE A 63 -14.44 0.78 -12.10
N ALA A 64 -14.72 0.92 -13.41
CA ALA A 64 -14.41 -0.11 -14.40
C ALA A 64 -12.90 -0.25 -14.64
N GLU A 65 -12.17 0.86 -14.75
CA GLU A 65 -10.70 0.88 -14.90
C GLU A 65 -9.98 0.21 -13.71
N PHE A 66 -10.54 0.34 -12.51
CA PHE A 66 -10.04 -0.31 -11.28
C PHE A 66 -10.54 -1.76 -11.11
N ASN A 67 -11.33 -2.27 -12.07
CA ASN A 67 -11.95 -3.60 -12.06
C ASN A 67 -12.84 -3.85 -10.83
N ILE A 68 -13.57 -2.85 -10.37
CA ILE A 68 -14.51 -2.94 -9.24
C ILE A 68 -15.94 -2.53 -9.61
N ILE A 69 -16.23 -2.29 -10.88
CA ILE A 69 -17.57 -1.94 -11.35
C ILE A 69 -18.61 -3.04 -11.09
N SER A 70 -18.19 -4.31 -11.13
CA SER A 70 -19.07 -5.46 -10.84
C SER A 70 -19.37 -5.65 -9.36
N TYR A 71 -18.79 -4.83 -8.48
CA TYR A 71 -18.94 -4.97 -7.02
C TYR A 71 -20.17 -4.23 -6.50
N PHE A 72 -20.81 -3.38 -7.32
CA PHE A 72 -22.07 -2.73 -6.98
C PHE A 72 -23.21 -3.76 -6.88
N ASN A 73 -23.95 -3.66 -5.79
CA ASN A 73 -25.20 -4.35 -5.49
C ASN A 73 -26.37 -3.36 -5.49
N PRO A 74 -27.63 -3.81 -5.62
CA PRO A 74 -28.81 -2.93 -5.66
C PRO A 74 -28.93 -1.94 -4.49
N ASP A 75 -28.46 -2.31 -3.30
CA ASP A 75 -28.48 -1.54 -2.05
C ASP A 75 -27.07 -1.08 -1.60
N SER A 76 -26.09 -1.11 -2.51
CA SER A 76 -24.76 -0.56 -2.25
C SER A 76 -24.86 0.89 -1.80
N TYR A 77 -24.13 1.21 -0.75
CA TYR A 77 -23.94 2.57 -0.28
C TYR A 77 -22.45 2.79 -0.02
N ILE A 78 -21.92 3.89 -0.54
CA ILE A 78 -20.52 4.27 -0.33
C ILE A 78 -20.49 5.75 -0.03
N ASN A 79 -19.84 6.16 1.05
CA ASN A 79 -19.71 7.57 1.40
C ASN A 79 -18.28 7.87 1.79
N TYR A 80 -17.66 8.79 1.08
CA TYR A 80 -16.36 9.33 1.43
C TYR A 80 -16.50 10.78 1.86
N THR A 81 -15.89 11.15 2.99
CA THR A 81 -15.87 12.52 3.50
C THR A 81 -14.44 12.93 3.82
N SER A 82 -14.12 14.19 3.59
CA SER A 82 -12.81 14.77 3.90
C SER A 82 -12.93 16.28 4.09
N GLY A 83 -11.81 16.95 4.36
CA GLY A 83 -11.74 18.41 4.31
C GLY A 83 -12.11 19.02 2.95
N LYS A 84 -12.18 18.22 1.87
CA LYS A 84 -12.62 18.65 0.53
C LYS A 84 -14.13 18.52 0.31
N GLY A 85 -14.88 17.97 1.26
CA GLY A 85 -16.31 17.71 1.12
C GLY A 85 -16.63 16.21 1.09
N SER A 86 -17.73 15.83 0.44
CA SER A 86 -18.22 14.44 0.42
C SER A 86 -18.62 13.94 -0.96
N ILE A 87 -18.40 12.64 -1.17
CA ILE A 87 -18.87 11.87 -2.33
C ILE A 87 -19.72 10.72 -1.78
N THR A 88 -20.97 10.63 -2.20
CA THR A 88 -21.91 9.61 -1.73
C THR A 88 -22.52 8.87 -2.91
N TYR A 89 -22.39 7.56 -2.95
CA TYR A 89 -23.15 6.67 -3.81
C TYR A 89 -24.32 6.09 -3.05
N GLU A 90 -25.53 6.28 -3.56
CA GLU A 90 -26.77 5.72 -3.00
C GLU A 90 -27.84 5.64 -4.11
N GLU A 91 -28.71 4.63 -4.08
CA GLU A 91 -29.82 4.48 -5.04
C GLU A 91 -29.37 4.51 -6.52
N GLY A 92 -28.19 3.97 -6.82
CA GLY A 92 -27.69 3.86 -8.18
C GLY A 92 -27.01 5.11 -8.73
N SER A 93 -26.82 6.17 -7.94
CA SER A 93 -26.25 7.43 -8.40
C SER A 93 -25.24 8.02 -7.42
N PHE A 94 -24.29 8.80 -7.96
CA PHE A 94 -23.36 9.59 -7.15
C PHE A 94 -23.89 10.99 -6.87
N ARG A 95 -23.78 11.43 -5.62
CA ARG A 95 -24.01 12.80 -5.16
C ARG A 95 -22.69 13.39 -4.66
N PHE A 96 -22.43 14.64 -5.02
CA PHE A 96 -21.18 15.33 -4.72
C PHE A 96 -21.47 16.61 -3.94
N ASN A 97 -20.71 16.83 -2.87
CA ASN A 97 -20.67 18.08 -2.14
C ASN A 97 -19.20 18.44 -1.93
N LEU A 98 -18.57 19.02 -2.95
CA LEU A 98 -17.13 19.27 -2.99
C LEU A 98 -16.81 20.76 -2.86
N LEU A 99 -15.76 21.06 -2.11
CA LEU A 99 -15.14 22.37 -2.02
C LEU A 99 -14.03 22.49 -3.07
N THR A 100 -13.94 23.63 -3.76
CA THR A 100 -12.83 23.91 -4.66
C THR A 100 -11.52 24.01 -3.86
N ASN A 101 -10.64 23.02 -3.99
CA ASN A 101 -9.37 22.99 -3.26
C ASN A 101 -8.33 22.16 -4.01
N PRO A 102 -7.03 22.30 -3.69
CA PRO A 102 -5.93 21.87 -4.56
C PRO A 102 -5.90 20.35 -4.81
N VAL A 103 -5.23 20.00 -5.90
CA VAL A 103 -4.98 18.64 -6.39
C VAL A 103 -4.21 17.85 -5.33
N ASN A 104 -4.79 16.74 -4.83
CA ASN A 104 -4.02 15.72 -4.13
C ASN A 104 -3.69 14.65 -5.14
N HIS A 105 -2.40 14.33 -5.31
CA HIS A 105 -2.01 13.18 -6.08
C HIS A 105 -2.09 11.93 -5.20
N ASN A 106 -2.91 10.95 -5.56
CA ASN A 106 -2.91 9.64 -4.92
C ASN A 106 -2.49 8.60 -5.93
N LEU A 107 -1.49 7.80 -5.57
CA LEU A 107 -0.91 6.79 -6.44
C LEU A 107 -1.24 5.41 -5.91
N TYR A 108 -2.04 4.67 -6.67
CA TYR A 108 -2.32 3.27 -6.39
C TYR A 108 -1.28 2.37 -7.06
N ILE A 109 -0.71 1.47 -6.27
CA ILE A 109 0.28 0.50 -6.70
C ILE A 109 -0.30 -0.91 -6.44
N PRO A 110 -0.65 -1.67 -7.49
CA PRO A 110 -1.24 -3.00 -7.34
C PRO A 110 -0.25 -4.04 -6.80
N ALA A 111 -0.79 -5.13 -6.24
CA ALA A 111 0.00 -6.29 -5.86
C ALA A 111 0.66 -6.93 -7.09
N GLU A 112 -0.02 -6.93 -8.24
CA GLU A 112 0.46 -7.49 -9.51
C GLU A 112 1.61 -6.69 -10.16
N ARG A 113 2.11 -5.61 -9.52
CA ARG A 113 3.24 -4.83 -10.02
C ARG A 113 4.48 -5.66 -10.34
N PHE A 114 4.66 -6.81 -9.67
CA PHE A 114 5.79 -7.71 -9.90
C PHE A 114 5.84 -8.24 -11.35
N PHE A 115 4.72 -8.22 -12.09
CA PHE A 115 4.71 -8.58 -13.50
C PHE A 115 5.55 -7.62 -14.37
N ILE A 116 5.74 -6.37 -13.95
CA ILE A 116 6.45 -5.36 -14.75
C ILE A 116 7.95 -5.69 -14.87
N SER A 117 8.59 -6.21 -13.83
CA SER A 117 10.01 -6.57 -13.92
C SER A 117 10.26 -7.72 -14.91
N THR A 118 9.31 -8.65 -15.05
CA THR A 118 9.42 -9.79 -15.95
C THR A 118 9.14 -9.41 -17.41
N PHE A 119 8.17 -8.54 -17.68
CA PHE A 119 7.68 -8.26 -19.04
C PHE A 119 7.90 -6.83 -19.53
N SER A 120 8.67 -5.99 -18.82
CA SER A 120 8.89 -4.57 -19.18
C SER A 120 9.20 -4.36 -20.67
N ARG A 121 10.07 -5.21 -21.23
CA ARG A 121 10.49 -5.17 -22.64
C ARG A 121 9.38 -5.50 -23.65
N SER A 122 8.36 -6.24 -23.22
CA SER A 122 7.24 -6.70 -24.05
C SER A 122 5.93 -5.95 -23.78
N ILE A 123 5.88 -5.06 -22.77
CA ILE A 123 4.67 -4.31 -22.42
C ILE A 123 4.11 -3.55 -23.62
N ALA A 124 4.96 -2.89 -24.42
CA ALA A 124 4.52 -2.16 -25.60
C ALA A 124 3.87 -3.07 -26.65
N THR A 125 4.43 -4.26 -26.87
CA THR A 125 3.87 -5.27 -27.77
C THR A 125 2.50 -5.76 -27.28
N LEU A 126 2.36 -6.02 -25.97
CA LEU A 126 1.11 -6.47 -25.39
C LEU A 126 0.00 -5.40 -25.49
N VAL A 127 0.36 -4.13 -25.26
CA VAL A 127 -0.56 -2.99 -25.42
C VAL A 127 -1.01 -2.86 -26.88
N LEU A 128 -0.08 -2.94 -27.83
CA LEU A 128 -0.42 -2.89 -29.27
C LEU A 128 -1.30 -4.06 -29.71
N ALA A 129 -1.11 -5.24 -29.10
CA ALA A 129 -1.94 -6.42 -29.31
C ALA A 129 -3.32 -6.33 -28.64
N LYS A 130 -3.63 -5.22 -27.94
CA LYS A 130 -4.86 -5.02 -27.17
C LYS A 130 -5.07 -6.11 -26.10
N ALA A 131 -3.98 -6.58 -25.49
CA ALA A 131 -4.06 -7.46 -24.34
C ALA A 131 -4.81 -6.75 -23.19
N PRO A 132 -5.66 -7.46 -22.42
CA PRO A 132 -6.43 -6.87 -21.33
C PRO A 132 -5.55 -6.62 -20.10
N ILE A 133 -4.67 -5.61 -20.18
CA ILE A 133 -3.79 -5.21 -19.07
C ILE A 133 -4.51 -4.17 -18.22
N PRO A 134 -4.56 -4.32 -16.89
CA PRO A 134 -5.12 -3.30 -16.00
C PRO A 134 -4.44 -1.94 -16.18
N LEU A 135 -5.23 -0.86 -16.20
CA LEU A 135 -4.70 0.50 -16.37
C LEU A 135 -3.70 0.86 -15.25
N THR A 136 -4.00 0.51 -14.02
CA THR A 136 -3.14 0.73 -12.85
C THR A 136 -1.76 0.08 -12.99
N LEU A 137 -1.69 -1.08 -13.65
CA LEU A 137 -0.42 -1.76 -13.93
C LEU A 137 0.38 -1.04 -15.02
N LEU A 138 -0.30 -0.49 -16.03
CA LEU A 138 0.33 0.34 -17.07
C LEU A 138 0.82 1.68 -16.52
N GLU A 139 0.06 2.29 -15.60
CA GLU A 139 0.47 3.51 -14.88
C GLU A 139 1.76 3.25 -14.08
N PHE A 140 1.79 2.18 -13.28
CA PHE A 140 2.99 1.78 -12.56
C PHE A 140 4.18 1.53 -13.50
N ALA A 141 3.97 0.83 -14.62
CA ALA A 141 5.02 0.61 -15.63
C ALA A 141 5.55 1.94 -16.20
N SER A 142 4.66 2.89 -16.49
CA SER A 142 5.04 4.22 -16.99
C SER A 142 5.89 4.98 -15.97
N LEU A 143 5.50 4.96 -14.69
CA LEU A 143 6.27 5.57 -13.62
C LEU A 143 7.63 4.92 -13.42
N TYR A 144 7.70 3.59 -13.49
CA TYR A 144 8.96 2.85 -13.41
C TYR A 144 9.91 3.22 -14.55
N GLU A 145 9.43 3.34 -15.79
CA GLU A 145 10.25 3.81 -16.91
C GLU A 145 10.76 5.25 -16.69
N LYS A 146 9.92 6.15 -16.16
CA LYS A 146 10.37 7.52 -15.81
C LYS A 146 11.43 7.50 -14.70
N ALA A 147 11.25 6.67 -13.68
CA ALA A 147 12.21 6.49 -12.59
C ALA A 147 13.56 5.98 -13.12
N LYS A 148 13.55 4.99 -14.04
CA LYS A 148 14.78 4.49 -14.70
C LYS A 148 15.52 5.57 -15.48
N ASN A 149 14.79 6.45 -16.16
CA ASN A 149 15.39 7.57 -16.89
C ASN A 149 16.02 8.62 -15.95
N GLN A 150 15.44 8.83 -14.76
CA GLN A 150 15.98 9.76 -13.78
C GLN A 150 17.15 9.16 -12.98
N PHE A 151 17.10 7.85 -12.68
CA PHE A 151 18.05 7.15 -11.82
C PHE A 151 18.84 6.08 -12.59
N ALA A 152 19.76 6.51 -13.46
CA ALA A 152 20.57 5.58 -14.26
C ALA A 152 21.49 4.67 -13.40
N ASN A 153 21.88 5.12 -12.22
CA ASN A 153 22.51 4.29 -11.19
C ASN A 153 21.76 4.54 -9.88
N TYR A 154 20.86 3.63 -9.52
CA TYR A 154 20.01 3.72 -8.35
C TYR A 154 20.63 2.92 -7.20
N GLN A 155 21.08 3.60 -6.14
CA GLN A 155 21.51 2.94 -4.91
C GLN A 155 20.26 2.36 -4.24
N ILE A 156 20.20 1.03 -4.10
CA ILE A 156 19.01 0.40 -3.55
C ILE A 156 19.02 0.61 -2.03
N PRO A 157 18.00 1.25 -1.43
CA PRO A 157 18.04 1.66 -0.01
C PRO A 157 18.04 0.48 0.97
N ILE A 158 17.49 -0.66 0.56
CA ILE A 158 17.31 -1.84 1.43
C ILE A 158 18.34 -2.95 1.19
N PHE A 159 19.25 -2.76 0.23
CA PHE A 159 20.27 -3.73 -0.13
C PHE A 159 21.60 -3.03 -0.42
N ASN A 160 22.73 -3.69 -0.12
CA ASN A 160 24.03 -3.15 -0.51
C ASN A 160 24.35 -3.41 -2.00
N MET A 161 23.52 -2.86 -2.88
CA MET A 161 23.56 -3.07 -4.33
C MET A 161 23.17 -1.78 -5.08
N ILE A 162 23.66 -1.64 -6.31
CA ILE A 162 23.25 -0.59 -7.24
C ILE A 162 22.47 -1.22 -8.39
N PHE A 163 21.26 -0.74 -8.64
CA PHE A 163 20.54 -1.02 -9.88
C PHE A 163 21.01 -0.06 -10.97
N GLN A 164 21.59 -0.60 -12.03
CA GLN A 164 22.20 0.15 -13.11
C GLN A 164 21.43 -0.03 -14.40
N VAL A 165 20.97 1.09 -14.96
CA VAL A 165 20.30 1.16 -16.26
C VAL A 165 21.30 1.63 -17.32
N ARG A 166 21.36 0.88 -18.42
CA ARG A 166 22.10 1.20 -19.65
C ARG A 166 21.17 1.03 -20.84
N GLU A 167 21.49 1.61 -21.99
CA GLU A 167 20.61 1.68 -23.17
C GLU A 167 19.94 0.34 -23.55
N THR A 168 20.63 -0.79 -23.34
CA THR A 168 20.14 -2.13 -23.72
C THR A 168 20.11 -3.15 -22.57
N SER A 169 20.57 -2.76 -21.37
CA SER A 169 20.71 -3.69 -20.25
C SER A 169 20.38 -3.04 -18.91
N GLU A 170 19.84 -3.88 -18.03
CA GLU A 170 19.54 -3.57 -16.64
C GLU A 170 20.34 -4.57 -15.81
N ASN A 171 21.18 -4.08 -14.91
CA ASN A 171 22.10 -4.91 -14.15
C ASN A 171 22.07 -4.54 -12.66
N LEU A 172 22.41 -5.49 -11.81
CA LEU A 172 22.70 -5.27 -10.39
C LEU A 172 24.21 -5.33 -10.18
N VAL A 173 24.76 -4.29 -9.56
CA VAL A 173 26.16 -4.24 -9.13
C VAL A 173 26.20 -4.57 -7.65
N LEU A 174 26.84 -5.69 -7.30
CA LEU A 174 27.06 -6.13 -5.93
C LEU A 174 28.30 -5.43 -5.37
N ILE A 175 28.10 -4.45 -4.49
CA ILE A 175 29.17 -3.52 -4.06
C ILE A 175 30.33 -4.27 -3.40
N ASP A 176 30.04 -5.25 -2.54
CA ASP A 176 31.06 -5.97 -1.75
C ASP A 176 31.74 -7.12 -2.51
N HIS A 177 31.23 -7.47 -3.69
CA HIS A 177 31.64 -8.68 -4.40
C HIS A 177 32.24 -8.40 -5.79
N ASP A 178 32.37 -7.12 -6.16
CA ASP A 178 32.84 -6.67 -7.48
C ASP A 178 32.21 -7.49 -8.63
N LYS A 179 30.90 -7.75 -8.50
CA LYS A 179 30.15 -8.64 -9.38
C LYS A 179 28.95 -7.92 -9.96
N VAL A 180 28.77 -8.08 -11.27
CA VAL A 180 27.61 -7.57 -12.00
C VAL A 180 26.76 -8.75 -12.44
N ILE A 181 25.47 -8.70 -12.15
CA ILE A 181 24.49 -9.71 -12.60
C ILE A 181 23.39 -9.02 -13.42
N PRO A 182 22.91 -9.63 -14.51
CA PRO A 182 21.73 -9.11 -15.21
C PRO A 182 20.53 -9.09 -14.27
N PHE A 183 19.75 -8.00 -14.27
CA PHE A 183 18.61 -7.84 -13.37
C PHE A 183 17.56 -8.93 -13.54
N LYS A 184 17.33 -9.36 -14.78
CA LYS A 184 16.43 -10.48 -15.12
C LYS A 184 16.83 -11.83 -14.50
N ASP A 185 18.08 -11.97 -14.05
CA ASP A 185 18.62 -13.19 -13.44
C ASP A 185 18.65 -13.08 -11.89
N ALA A 186 18.16 -11.97 -11.33
CA ALA A 186 18.01 -11.78 -9.88
C ALA A 186 16.83 -12.60 -9.32
N SER A 187 16.76 -12.76 -7.99
CA SER A 187 15.63 -13.44 -7.36
C SER A 187 14.32 -12.65 -7.56
N SER A 188 13.17 -13.35 -7.55
CA SER A 188 11.85 -12.73 -7.73
C SER A 188 11.57 -11.61 -6.72
N GLY A 189 12.01 -11.77 -5.46
CA GLY A 189 11.93 -10.75 -4.43
C GLY A 189 12.65 -9.46 -4.84
N ILE A 190 13.92 -9.55 -5.26
CA ILE A 190 14.71 -8.41 -5.75
C ILE A 190 14.05 -7.77 -6.99
N GLN A 191 13.59 -8.61 -7.93
CA GLN A 191 12.92 -8.13 -9.14
C GLN A 191 11.62 -7.37 -8.84
N SER A 192 10.89 -7.78 -7.82
CA SER A 192 9.61 -7.16 -7.43
C SER A 192 9.78 -5.85 -6.65
N VAL A 193 10.80 -5.75 -5.79
CA VAL A 193 10.94 -4.63 -4.86
C VAL A 193 11.69 -3.44 -5.44
N ILE A 194 12.69 -3.67 -6.31
CA ILE A 194 13.45 -2.57 -6.92
C ILE A 194 12.55 -1.60 -7.70
N PRO A 195 11.63 -2.06 -8.58
CA PRO A 195 10.71 -1.16 -9.27
C PRO A 195 9.84 -0.34 -8.30
N LEU A 196 9.38 -0.97 -7.20
CA LEU A 196 8.58 -0.28 -6.18
C LEU A 196 9.38 0.85 -5.52
N LEU A 197 10.60 0.56 -5.06
CA LEU A 197 11.48 1.55 -4.42
C LEU A 197 11.80 2.71 -5.37
N MET A 198 12.14 2.41 -6.63
CA MET A 198 12.41 3.43 -7.64
C MET A 198 11.20 4.32 -7.91
N VAL A 199 9.99 3.77 -7.96
CA VAL A 199 8.75 4.54 -8.16
C VAL A 199 8.46 5.41 -6.94
N ILE A 200 8.63 4.89 -5.72
CA ILE A 200 8.47 5.68 -4.48
C ILE A 200 9.43 6.86 -4.47
N ASP A 201 10.72 6.63 -4.71
CA ASP A 201 11.73 7.69 -4.70
C ASP A 201 11.51 8.71 -5.83
N TYR A 202 11.13 8.24 -7.02
CA TYR A 202 10.79 9.09 -8.17
C TYR A 202 9.62 10.02 -7.84
N ILE A 203 8.50 9.46 -7.40
CA ILE A 203 7.28 10.22 -7.13
C ILE A 203 7.45 11.13 -5.92
N THR A 204 8.10 10.67 -4.84
CA THR A 204 8.34 11.51 -3.66
C THR A 204 9.19 12.73 -4.01
N LYS A 205 10.13 12.59 -4.94
CA LYS A 205 10.95 13.71 -5.42
C LYS A 205 10.16 14.69 -6.29
N GLU A 206 9.34 14.20 -7.20
CA GLU A 206 8.59 15.05 -8.14
C GLU A 206 7.30 15.62 -7.51
N GLN A 207 6.69 14.89 -6.57
CA GLN A 207 5.39 15.14 -5.95
C GLN A 207 5.41 14.73 -4.46
N PRO A 208 6.05 15.52 -3.57
CA PRO A 208 6.30 15.14 -2.17
C PRO A 208 5.05 14.98 -1.29
N ASN A 209 3.89 15.45 -1.77
CA ASN A 209 2.61 15.35 -1.06
C ASN A 209 1.73 14.21 -1.57
N THR A 210 2.26 13.29 -2.37
CA THR A 210 1.52 12.13 -2.86
C THR A 210 1.10 11.21 -1.72
N HIS A 211 -0.16 10.77 -1.75
CA HIS A 211 -0.60 9.63 -0.95
C HIS A 211 -0.34 8.34 -1.73
N PHE A 212 0.48 7.47 -1.17
CA PHE A 212 0.74 6.17 -1.75
C PHE A 212 -0.26 5.16 -1.20
N VAL A 213 -0.93 4.42 -2.09
CA VAL A 213 -1.79 3.29 -1.73
C VAL A 213 -1.16 2.04 -2.33
N ILE A 214 -0.48 1.24 -1.51
CA ILE A 214 0.38 0.14 -1.95
C ILE A 214 -0.21 -1.19 -1.48
N GLU A 215 -0.54 -2.06 -2.43
CA GLU A 215 -1.03 -3.40 -2.09
C GLU A 215 0.11 -4.40 -1.95
N GLU A 216 0.12 -5.10 -0.82
CA GLU A 216 1.03 -6.20 -0.49
C GLU A 216 2.48 -5.89 -0.90
N PRO A 217 3.08 -4.79 -0.37
CA PRO A 217 4.45 -4.36 -0.70
C PRO A 217 5.49 -5.46 -0.50
N GLU A 218 5.24 -6.38 0.44
CA GLU A 218 6.12 -7.44 0.91
C GLU A 218 6.12 -8.73 0.07
N LEU A 219 5.23 -8.87 -0.92
CA LEU A 219 5.12 -10.13 -1.68
C LEU A 219 6.47 -10.59 -2.23
N ASN A 220 6.78 -11.87 -2.05
CA ASN A 220 8.04 -12.52 -2.43
C ASN A 220 9.29 -12.07 -1.66
N LEU A 221 9.16 -11.29 -0.58
CA LEU A 221 10.28 -10.86 0.25
C LEU A 221 10.44 -11.72 1.52
N PHE A 222 11.70 -11.96 1.89
CA PHE A 222 12.05 -12.57 3.16
C PHE A 222 11.73 -11.60 4.32
N PRO A 223 11.31 -12.07 5.51
CA PRO A 223 10.84 -11.22 6.62
C PRO A 223 11.73 -10.01 6.94
N GLU A 224 13.04 -10.20 7.04
CA GLU A 224 14.00 -9.11 7.32
C GLU A 224 13.97 -8.01 6.25
N THR A 225 13.81 -8.37 4.97
CA THR A 225 13.70 -7.41 3.88
C THR A 225 12.38 -6.64 3.93
N GLN A 226 11.30 -7.25 4.45
CA GLN A 226 10.01 -6.59 4.62
C GLN A 226 10.13 -5.42 5.62
N VAL A 227 10.89 -5.61 6.71
CA VAL A 227 11.16 -4.57 7.70
C VAL A 227 11.90 -3.39 7.07
N ASN A 228 12.97 -3.66 6.32
CA ASN A 228 13.71 -2.60 5.63
C ASN A 228 12.86 -1.87 4.58
N LEU A 229 11.97 -2.58 3.88
CA LEU A 229 11.01 -1.98 2.97
C LEU A 229 10.04 -1.06 3.71
N LEU A 230 9.52 -1.47 4.88
CA LEU A 230 8.64 -0.64 5.72
C LEU A 230 9.32 0.64 6.16
N HIS A 231 10.56 0.54 6.67
CA HIS A 231 11.34 1.70 7.08
C HIS A 231 11.46 2.72 5.94
N HIS A 232 11.80 2.25 4.74
CA HIS A 232 11.89 3.12 3.58
C HIS A 232 10.55 3.73 3.17
N MET A 233 9.46 2.95 3.17
CA MET A 233 8.12 3.46 2.83
C MET A 233 7.65 4.52 3.83
N VAL A 234 7.86 4.33 5.13
CA VAL A 234 7.45 5.30 6.15
C VAL A 234 8.31 6.56 6.12
N ASP A 235 9.62 6.44 5.87
CA ASP A 235 10.52 7.58 5.69
C ASP A 235 10.11 8.45 4.48
N LYS A 236 9.81 7.83 3.34
CA LYS A 236 9.53 8.54 2.08
C LYS A 236 8.09 9.01 1.94
N CYS A 237 7.12 8.19 2.34
CA CYS A 237 5.72 8.44 2.05
C CYS A 237 5.06 9.22 3.19
N ARG A 238 4.82 10.53 2.98
CA ARG A 238 4.10 11.37 3.95
C ARG A 238 2.70 10.83 4.29
N GLN A 239 2.00 10.34 3.28
CA GLN A 239 0.74 9.63 3.42
C GLN A 239 0.87 8.26 2.75
N LEU A 240 0.50 7.21 3.47
CA LEU A 240 0.70 5.83 3.08
C LEU A 240 -0.48 4.97 3.52
N THR A 241 -1.08 4.27 2.58
CA THR A 241 -2.04 3.19 2.85
C THR A 241 -1.43 1.88 2.36
N VAL A 242 -1.36 0.87 3.22
CA VAL A 242 -0.81 -0.45 2.91
C VAL A 242 -1.85 -1.51 3.18
N THR A 243 -2.04 -2.43 2.22
CA THR A 243 -2.67 -3.72 2.49
C THR A 243 -1.58 -4.75 2.71
N THR A 244 -1.71 -5.58 3.74
CA THR A 244 -0.68 -6.58 4.07
C THR A 244 -1.27 -7.81 4.73
N HIS A 245 -0.57 -8.93 4.54
CA HIS A 245 -0.79 -10.17 5.27
C HIS A 245 0.35 -10.48 6.25
N SER A 246 1.34 -9.59 6.36
CA SER A 246 2.58 -9.87 7.05
C SER A 246 2.51 -9.51 8.53
N PRO A 247 2.62 -10.51 9.43
CA PRO A 247 2.80 -10.23 10.85
C PRO A 247 4.14 -9.54 11.13
N TYR A 248 5.13 -9.72 10.25
CA TYR A 248 6.45 -9.07 10.38
C TYR A 248 6.37 -7.57 10.13
N LEU A 249 5.57 -7.12 9.16
CA LEU A 249 5.32 -5.70 8.93
C LEU A 249 4.60 -5.06 10.12
N LEU A 250 3.59 -5.73 10.69
CA LEU A 250 2.92 -5.22 11.89
C LEU A 250 3.85 -5.15 13.10
N SER A 251 4.68 -6.17 13.30
CA SER A 251 5.65 -6.21 14.40
C SER A 251 6.69 -5.08 14.27
N ALA A 252 7.20 -4.85 13.06
CA ALA A 252 8.11 -3.74 12.79
C ALA A 252 7.44 -2.38 13.00
N LEU A 253 6.18 -2.23 12.56
CA LEU A 253 5.42 -1.00 12.79
C LEU A 253 5.16 -0.74 14.28
N ASN A 254 4.91 -1.78 15.09
CA ASN A 254 4.82 -1.65 16.55
C ASN A 254 6.12 -1.13 17.17
N ASN A 255 7.29 -1.61 16.71
CA ASN A 255 8.57 -1.08 17.17
C ASN A 255 8.72 0.41 16.83
N MET A 256 8.26 0.82 15.65
CA MET A 256 8.28 2.21 15.18
C MET A 256 7.36 3.13 15.99
N ILE A 257 6.18 2.63 16.37
CA ILE A 257 5.22 3.31 17.24
C ILE A 257 5.78 3.45 18.66
N GLU A 258 6.33 2.36 19.20
CA GLU A 258 6.87 2.35 20.56
C GLU A 258 8.05 3.31 20.72
N ALA A 259 8.88 3.46 19.68
CA ALA A 259 9.90 4.50 19.64
C ALA A 259 9.31 5.91 19.82
N GLY A 260 8.18 6.20 19.16
CA GLY A 260 7.43 7.45 19.33
C GLY A 260 6.81 7.60 20.71
N ASN A 261 6.25 6.52 21.27
CA ASN A 261 5.66 6.51 22.62
C ASN A 261 6.72 6.79 23.70
N ILE A 262 7.86 6.10 23.65
CA ILE A 262 8.97 6.31 24.59
C ILE A 262 9.49 7.74 24.47
N LEU A 263 9.64 8.29 23.26
CA LEU A 263 10.09 9.68 23.09
C LEU A 263 9.09 10.68 23.70
N LYS A 264 7.79 10.47 23.53
CA LYS A 264 6.75 11.33 24.13
C LYS A 264 6.82 11.33 25.67
N LEU A 265 7.10 10.17 26.28
CA LEU A 265 7.19 10.01 27.74
C LEU A 265 8.55 10.42 28.32
N HIS A 266 9.62 10.17 27.57
CA HIS A 266 11.02 10.35 27.96
C HIS A 266 11.82 11.06 26.85
N PRO A 267 11.60 12.38 26.63
CA PRO A 267 12.32 13.14 25.61
C PRO A 267 13.84 13.09 25.77
N GLU A 268 14.33 12.89 26.99
CA GLU A 268 15.77 12.77 27.30
C GLU A 268 16.43 11.51 26.71
N LYS A 269 15.65 10.49 26.32
CA LYS A 269 16.15 9.22 25.77
C LYS A 269 16.30 9.23 24.25
N GLU A 270 16.15 10.38 23.59
CA GLU A 270 16.17 10.51 22.14
C GLU A 270 17.39 9.82 21.48
N GLU A 271 18.58 9.97 22.05
CA GLU A 271 19.80 9.34 21.52
C GLU A 271 19.81 7.81 21.70
N GLU A 272 19.29 7.30 22.83
CA GLU A 272 19.18 5.87 23.10
C GLU A 272 18.19 5.20 22.14
N ILE A 273 17.05 5.84 21.88
CA ILE A 273 16.04 5.37 20.93
C ILE A 273 16.66 5.35 19.52
N ALA A 274 17.35 6.42 19.12
CA ALA A 274 17.95 6.55 17.79
C ALA A 274 19.06 5.52 17.53
N ALA A 275 19.69 4.99 18.58
CA ALA A 275 20.66 3.90 18.48
C ALA A 275 20.03 2.54 18.17
N VAL A 276 18.73 2.36 18.45
CA VAL A 276 17.98 1.11 18.21
C VAL A 276 17.19 1.19 16.90
N ILE A 277 16.54 2.31 16.63
CA ILE A 277 15.72 2.52 15.44
C ILE A 277 15.92 3.94 14.89
N PRO A 278 16.19 4.11 13.57
CA PRO A 278 16.45 5.42 12.98
C PRO A 278 15.33 6.44 13.24
N LYS A 279 15.68 7.71 13.42
CA LYS A 279 14.72 8.78 13.77
C LYS A 279 13.63 8.96 12.73
N GLU A 280 13.97 8.73 11.46
CA GLU A 280 13.08 8.83 10.32
C GLU A 280 11.97 7.77 10.35
N CYS A 281 12.18 6.70 11.11
CA CYS A 281 11.25 5.59 11.26
C CYS A 281 10.33 5.74 12.48
N TRP A 282 10.42 6.81 13.26
CA TRP A 282 9.58 6.98 14.44
C TRP A 282 8.16 7.37 14.04
N VAL A 283 7.19 6.60 14.50
CA VAL A 283 5.78 6.76 14.12
C VAL A 283 4.99 7.27 15.31
N ASP A 284 4.21 8.32 15.06
CA ASP A 284 3.25 8.81 16.03
C ASP A 284 1.96 7.98 15.96
N PHE A 285 1.58 7.34 17.06
CA PHE A 285 0.33 6.59 17.19
C PHE A 285 -0.91 7.41 16.78
N ASP A 286 -0.90 8.73 17.02
CA ASP A 286 -2.04 9.58 16.67
C ASP A 286 -2.21 9.74 15.16
N ARG A 287 -1.19 9.40 14.35
CA ARG A 287 -1.17 9.53 12.88
C ARG A 287 -1.47 8.22 12.16
N ILE A 288 -1.73 7.13 12.88
CA ILE A 288 -1.98 5.81 12.28
C ILE A 288 -3.43 5.34 12.41
N THR A 289 -3.82 4.46 11.49
CA THR A 289 -4.95 3.54 11.66
C THR A 289 -4.53 2.15 11.25
N ALA A 290 -5.09 1.13 11.91
CA ALA A 290 -4.88 -0.25 11.54
C ALA A 290 -6.20 -1.00 11.68
N TYR A 291 -6.60 -1.70 10.62
CA TYR A 291 -7.87 -2.42 10.57
C TYR A 291 -7.70 -3.86 10.08
N LYS A 292 -8.45 -4.77 10.68
CA LYS A 292 -8.67 -6.13 10.17
C LYS A 292 -10.00 -6.20 9.42
N ILE A 293 -9.95 -6.73 8.21
CA ILE A 293 -11.12 -7.03 7.40
C ILE A 293 -11.44 -8.51 7.54
N GLU A 294 -12.61 -8.83 8.07
CA GLU A 294 -13.04 -10.19 8.35
C GLU A 294 -14.57 -10.29 8.25
N ASN A 295 -15.06 -11.36 7.62
CA ASN A 295 -16.50 -11.63 7.47
C ASN A 295 -17.30 -10.44 6.88
N GLY A 296 -16.73 -9.72 5.92
CA GLY A 296 -17.34 -8.55 5.28
C GLY A 296 -17.45 -7.31 6.18
N THR A 297 -16.82 -7.33 7.35
CA THR A 297 -16.75 -6.20 8.28
C THR A 297 -15.31 -5.74 8.48
N ILE A 298 -15.15 -4.53 9.02
CA ILE A 298 -13.83 -3.95 9.29
C ILE A 298 -13.77 -3.55 10.77
N VAL A 299 -12.74 -4.01 11.46
CA VAL A 299 -12.55 -3.82 12.90
C VAL A 299 -11.20 -3.17 13.14
N SER A 300 -11.15 -2.14 14.00
CA SER A 300 -9.89 -1.54 14.42
C SER A 300 -9.08 -2.56 15.24
N ILE A 301 -7.80 -2.64 14.95
CA ILE A 301 -6.84 -3.45 15.71
C ILE A 301 -5.84 -2.56 16.47
N LEU A 302 -6.17 -1.28 16.66
CA LEU A 302 -5.43 -0.41 17.55
C LEU A 302 -5.87 -0.64 18.99
N ASP A 303 -4.89 -0.71 19.89
CA ASP A 303 -5.09 -0.62 21.32
C ASP A 303 -4.78 0.80 21.78
N GLU A 304 -5.83 1.55 22.14
CA GLU A 304 -5.74 2.95 22.56
C GLU A 304 -5.19 3.09 24.00
N GLU A 305 -5.26 2.04 24.83
CA GLU A 305 -4.74 2.05 26.20
C GLU A 305 -3.21 1.93 26.19
N PHE A 306 -2.70 1.00 25.37
CA PHE A 306 -1.26 0.74 25.25
C PHE A 306 -0.59 1.47 24.08
N ALA A 307 -1.37 2.15 23.23
CA ALA A 307 -0.90 2.84 22.03
C ALA A 307 -0.08 1.93 21.09
N ILE A 308 -0.63 0.75 20.77
CA ILE A 308 -0.01 -0.26 19.89
C ILE A 308 -1.01 -0.85 18.89
N ILE A 309 -0.52 -1.66 17.95
CA ILE A 309 -1.32 -2.52 17.07
C ILE A 309 -1.37 -3.93 17.65
N VAL A 310 -2.57 -4.50 17.80
CA VAL A 310 -2.79 -5.88 18.27
C VAL A 310 -2.49 -6.86 17.13
N ALA A 311 -1.22 -7.23 16.96
CA ALA A 311 -0.74 -8.04 15.85
C ALA A 311 -1.18 -9.52 15.88
N ASP A 312 -1.51 -10.05 17.06
CA ASP A 312 -1.94 -11.46 17.26
C ASP A 312 -3.22 -11.82 16.49
N GLN A 313 -3.95 -10.83 15.97
CA GLN A 313 -5.15 -11.06 15.17
C GLN A 313 -4.89 -11.56 13.73
N ILE A 314 -3.63 -11.68 13.30
CA ILE A 314 -3.26 -12.25 11.99
C ILE A 314 -3.17 -13.79 12.01
N ASP A 315 -2.77 -14.40 13.13
CA ASP A 315 -2.14 -15.72 13.10
C ASP A 315 -3.04 -16.89 13.54
N ALA A 316 -4.36 -16.78 13.29
CA ALA A 316 -5.32 -17.86 13.56
C ALA A 316 -4.96 -19.17 12.83
N THR A 317 -4.22 -19.07 11.72
CA THR A 317 -3.73 -20.26 10.99
C THR A 317 -2.64 -20.99 11.76
N SER A 318 -1.66 -20.29 12.34
CA SER A 318 -0.60 -20.93 13.14
C SER A 318 -1.15 -21.55 14.42
N ASP A 319 -2.16 -20.93 15.04
CA ASP A 319 -2.88 -21.52 16.16
C ASP A 319 -3.54 -22.84 15.76
N GLU A 320 -4.21 -22.88 14.61
CA GLU A 320 -4.85 -24.10 14.12
C GLU A 320 -3.84 -25.19 13.77
N GLN A 321 -2.73 -24.85 13.12
CA GLN A 321 -1.65 -25.81 12.85
C GLN A 321 -1.04 -26.35 14.14
N SER A 322 -0.86 -25.50 15.15
CA SER A 322 -0.36 -25.89 16.48
C SER A 322 -1.32 -26.83 17.20
N ARG A 323 -2.63 -26.59 17.10
CA ARG A 323 -3.67 -27.49 17.61
C ARG A 323 -3.66 -28.84 16.92
N ILE A 324 -3.58 -28.85 15.58
CA ILE A 324 -3.48 -30.10 14.81
C ILE A 324 -2.24 -30.89 15.24
N PHE A 325 -1.09 -30.23 15.33
CA PHE A 325 0.15 -30.87 15.77
C PHE A 325 0.04 -31.43 17.19
N SER A 326 -0.52 -30.65 18.12
CA SER A 326 -0.76 -31.10 19.50
C SER A 326 -1.69 -32.31 19.55
N ALA A 327 -2.78 -32.28 18.79
CA ALA A 327 -3.73 -33.39 18.69
C ALA A 327 -3.09 -34.65 18.07
N LEU A 328 -2.10 -34.51 17.19
CA LEU A 328 -1.35 -35.65 16.64
C LEU A 328 -0.37 -36.24 17.66
N LEU A 329 0.27 -35.41 18.48
CA LEU A 329 1.13 -35.88 19.58
C LEU A 329 0.34 -36.66 20.64
N ASP A 330 -0.90 -36.26 20.91
CA ASP A 330 -1.79 -36.95 21.86
C ASP A 330 -2.22 -38.36 21.38
N LEU A 331 -1.93 -38.72 20.13
CA LEU A 331 -2.21 -40.05 19.55
C LEU A 331 -1.02 -41.03 19.64
N GLU A 332 0.16 -40.59 20.11
CA GLU A 332 1.35 -41.44 20.35
C GLU A 332 1.31 -42.14 21.73
#